data_AF-A0A7Z9WL32-F1
#
_entry.id   AF-A0A7Z9WL32-F1
#
_cell.length_a   1.000
_cell.length_b   1.000
_cell.length_c   1.000
_cell.angle_alpha   90.00
_cell.angle_beta   90.00
_cell.angle_gamma   90.00
#
_symmetry.space_group_name_H-M   'P 1'
#
loop_
_entity.id
_entity.type
_entity.pdbx_description
1 polymer ?
#
loop_
_entity_poly.entity_id
_entity_poly.type
_entity_poly.pdbx_seq_one_letter_code
_entity_poly.pdbx_strand_id
1 'polypeptide(L)'
;MKKILLLACVATSVMLASNAEQLVKDNCVALAEGLQRRGLKLAYGGTNTHLLVIDLNPLKRDGFPLKGEIAARILDLAGIVTNKNTIPGDADASEASGIRIGTPWVTQRGMGKAEMDKIAELIHRIIVNIRPFTYIGLLGPLWRGKIELEVLEEVKREVAELVAGAEVEIPPRGLGYPHYWFLPERPPARETPLLAEHRRLGAELAENAGWTVPLHYHDPKEELENARNGAALFDLGDMGLLAIRGERATPFLQQATTNDVARLRPGELQRSFILGKDGQLLDDVTILRLERDKWGRDRYILMANPENAERVKAWLRGLADGYIFFDEGDIFRKVEGPVVVEDLMEDADGDARRTALALHGPRSLEVLRKLNPDLPSLDNARFQKAKLGGTEAVVLRNGYREGDARFELLVRPDEVAKLWRALLQAGAEPAGLEARNALRAEAGLPLYREGEPRPDGLTLYQAGWASLFHLPKLYFVGQKNLESVRP
;
A
#
# COMPACT_ATOMS: atom_id res chain seq x y z
N MET A 1 -8.24 7.77 14.20
CA MET A 1 -7.62 7.06 15.34
C MET A 1 -8.29 5.70 15.49
N LYS A 2 -7.60 4.61 15.12
CA LYS A 2 -7.87 3.22 15.55
C LYS A 2 -6.76 2.34 14.96
N LYS A 3 -5.61 2.39 15.61
CA LYS A 3 -4.57 1.35 15.59
C LYS A 3 -4.99 0.33 16.64
N ILE A 4 -4.98 -0.95 16.32
CA ILE A 4 -5.38 -2.01 17.24
C ILE A 4 -4.19 -2.28 18.18
N LEU A 5 -4.06 -1.44 19.20
CA LEU A 5 -3.84 -1.76 20.62
C LEU A 5 -3.83 -0.43 21.41
N LEU A 6 -4.63 -0.36 22.48
CA LEU A 6 -4.72 0.72 23.48
C LEU A 6 -5.21 2.13 23.04
N LEU A 7 -6.53 2.41 23.19
CA LEU A 7 -7.02 3.50 24.07
C LEU A 7 -8.56 3.44 24.29
N ALA A 8 -8.95 3.54 25.57
CA ALA A 8 -10.22 4.01 26.15
C ALA A 8 -11.55 3.24 25.93
N CYS A 9 -12.05 2.54 26.97
CA CYS A 9 -13.25 2.88 27.79
C CYS A 9 -14.03 1.66 28.37
N VAL A 10 -14.35 1.79 29.67
CA VAL A 10 -15.33 1.10 30.54
C VAL A 10 -14.98 -0.29 31.10
N ALA A 11 -15.08 -0.38 32.43
CA ALA A 11 -14.77 -1.51 33.29
C ALA A 11 -16.04 -2.29 33.73
N THR A 12 -15.86 -3.58 33.98
CA THR A 12 -16.61 -4.42 34.96
C THR A 12 -15.74 -5.68 35.16
N SER A 13 -15.51 -6.30 36.32
CA SER A 13 -16.21 -6.34 37.60
C SER A 13 -15.23 -6.77 38.71
N VAL A 14 -15.44 -6.25 39.91
CA VAL A 14 -14.64 -6.46 41.13
C VAL A 14 -14.91 -7.85 41.71
N MET A 15 -14.03 -8.84 41.47
CA MET A 15 -13.81 -10.04 42.32
C MET A 15 -12.64 -10.93 41.82
N LEU A 16 -11.47 -10.37 41.44
CA LEU A 16 -10.25 -11.12 41.02
C LEU A 16 -8.92 -10.32 41.18
N ALA A 17 -8.93 -9.21 41.91
CA ALA A 17 -7.94 -8.13 41.75
C ALA A 17 -6.48 -8.45 42.13
N SER A 18 -6.22 -9.26 43.17
CA SER A 18 -4.85 -9.55 43.62
C SER A 18 -4.08 -10.47 42.66
N ASN A 19 -4.75 -11.49 42.10
CA ASN A 19 -4.14 -12.41 41.13
C ASN A 19 -3.90 -11.72 39.78
N ALA A 20 -4.82 -10.84 39.38
CA ALA A 20 -4.66 -10.05 38.16
C ALA A 20 -3.49 -9.06 38.26
N GLU A 21 -3.35 -8.36 39.39
CA GLU A 21 -2.22 -7.45 39.62
C GLU A 21 -0.88 -8.18 39.61
N GLN A 22 -0.79 -9.34 40.27
CA GLN A 22 0.42 -10.15 40.28
C GLN A 22 0.76 -10.65 38.89
N LEU A 23 -0.23 -11.13 38.11
CA LEU A 23 -0.01 -11.58 36.74
C LEU A 23 0.51 -10.46 35.83
N VAL A 24 -0.02 -9.23 35.97
CA VAL A 24 0.47 -8.07 35.23
C VAL A 24 1.93 -7.78 35.55
N LYS A 25 2.31 -7.83 36.84
CA LYS A 25 3.70 -7.66 37.29
C LYS A 25 4.61 -8.77 36.76
N ASP A 26 4.19 -10.03 36.86
CA ASP A 26 4.95 -11.19 36.39
C ASP A 26 5.19 -11.13 34.88
N ASN A 27 4.19 -10.69 34.10
CA ASN A 27 4.34 -10.45 32.68
C ASN A 27 5.26 -9.25 32.39
N CYS A 28 5.22 -8.19 33.20
CA CYS A 28 6.14 -7.07 33.06
C CYS A 28 7.59 -7.48 33.31
N VAL A 29 7.83 -8.34 34.31
CA VAL A 29 9.14 -8.96 34.57
C VAL A 29 9.57 -9.82 33.39
N ALA A 30 8.69 -10.69 32.87
CA ALA A 30 9.01 -11.54 31.71
C ALA A 30 9.37 -10.72 30.46
N LEU A 31 8.65 -9.62 30.21
CA LEU A 31 8.96 -8.68 29.12
C LEU A 31 10.32 -8.00 29.35
N ALA A 32 10.59 -7.54 30.57
CA ALA A 32 11.88 -6.94 30.94
C ALA A 32 13.06 -7.89 30.70
N GLU A 33 12.94 -9.14 31.16
CA GLU A 33 13.95 -10.18 30.95
C GLU A 33 14.11 -10.52 29.47
N GLY A 34 13.02 -10.60 28.71
CA GLY A 34 13.04 -10.84 27.26
C GLY A 34 13.77 -9.74 26.48
N LEU A 35 13.59 -8.48 26.88
CA LEU A 35 14.30 -7.33 26.31
C LEU A 35 15.80 -7.37 26.68
N GLN A 36 16.12 -7.64 27.95
CA GLN A 36 17.50 -7.72 28.44
C GLN A 36 18.29 -8.88 27.83
N ARG A 37 17.67 -10.06 27.66
CA ARG A 37 18.27 -11.20 26.94
C ARG A 37 18.67 -10.84 25.52
N ARG A 38 17.96 -9.91 24.89
CA ARG A 38 18.24 -9.37 23.55
C ARG A 38 19.17 -8.16 23.58
N GLY A 39 19.83 -7.91 24.71
CA GLY A 39 20.83 -6.85 24.85
C GLY A 39 20.27 -5.44 25.05
N LEU A 40 18.97 -5.29 25.26
CA LEU A 40 18.38 -3.96 25.50
C LEU A 40 18.52 -3.56 26.97
N LYS A 41 19.01 -2.34 27.19
CA LYS A 41 19.17 -1.77 28.53
C LYS A 41 17.85 -1.20 29.03
N LEU A 42 17.53 -1.44 30.30
CA LEU A 42 16.42 -0.82 31.00
C LEU A 42 16.92 0.30 31.90
N ALA A 43 16.22 1.43 31.93
CA ALA A 43 16.65 2.63 32.66
C ALA A 43 16.83 2.40 34.17
N TYR A 44 16.10 1.44 34.74
CA TYR A 44 16.10 1.10 36.17
C TYR A 44 16.56 -0.34 36.44
N GLY A 45 17.23 -0.99 35.48
CA GLY A 45 17.78 -2.35 35.63
C GLY A 45 16.76 -3.49 35.63
N GLY A 46 15.46 -3.19 35.64
CA GLY A 46 14.37 -4.17 35.67
C GLY A 46 13.04 -3.50 35.96
N THR A 47 12.08 -4.28 36.47
CA THR A 47 10.78 -3.78 36.96
C THR A 47 10.22 -4.68 38.04
N ASN A 48 9.46 -4.11 38.97
CA ASN A 48 8.60 -4.79 39.93
C ASN A 48 7.15 -4.21 39.88
N THR A 49 6.84 -3.48 38.82
CA THR A 49 5.55 -2.81 38.59
C THR A 49 4.92 -3.29 37.29
N HIS A 50 3.84 -2.63 36.86
CA HIS A 50 3.18 -2.90 35.59
C HIS A 50 3.81 -2.15 34.40
N LEU A 51 4.93 -1.45 34.61
CA LEU A 51 5.63 -0.64 33.61
C LEU A 51 7.13 -0.91 33.62
N LEU A 52 7.77 -0.74 32.46
CA LEU A 52 9.22 -0.69 32.30
C LEU A 52 9.61 0.43 31.33
N VAL A 53 10.88 0.84 31.38
CA VAL A 53 11.43 1.87 30.49
C VAL A 53 12.72 1.36 29.86
N ILE A 54 12.74 1.29 28.53
CA ILE A 54 13.94 0.96 27.76
C ILE A 54 14.79 2.23 27.63
N ASP A 55 16.09 2.12 27.92
CA ASP A 55 17.10 3.16 27.68
C ASP A 55 17.63 3.00 26.25
N LEU A 56 17.34 3.99 25.40
CA LEU A 56 17.74 3.96 23.98
C LEU A 56 19.11 4.61 23.74
N ASN A 57 19.74 5.25 24.73
CA ASN A 57 21.05 5.87 24.55
C ASN A 57 22.16 4.91 24.07
N PRO A 58 22.19 3.63 24.49
CA PRO A 58 23.15 2.67 23.95
C PRO A 58 22.93 2.35 22.46
N LEU A 59 21.71 2.54 21.95
CA LEU A 59 21.36 2.28 20.55
C LEU A 59 21.81 3.47 19.70
N LYS A 60 23.06 3.40 19.22
CA LYS A 60 23.66 4.39 18.34
C LYS A 60 24.02 3.76 17.00
N ARG A 61 23.72 4.47 15.92
CA ARG A 61 24.18 4.10 14.56
C ARG A 61 24.69 5.35 13.87
N ASP A 62 25.82 5.23 13.18
CA ASP A 62 26.49 6.34 12.50
C ASP A 62 26.73 7.56 13.42
N GLY A 63 26.96 7.31 14.71
CA GLY A 63 27.19 8.34 15.73
C GLY A 63 25.92 8.99 16.32
N PHE A 64 24.73 8.67 15.80
CA PHE A 64 23.47 9.25 16.28
C PHE A 64 22.75 8.31 17.25
N PRO A 65 22.33 8.76 18.45
CA PRO A 65 21.46 7.99 19.33
C PRO A 65 20.03 7.92 18.81
N LEU A 66 19.37 6.80 19.09
CA LEU A 66 17.93 6.67 18.88
C LEU A 66 17.16 7.44 19.97
N LYS A 67 16.27 8.34 19.54
CA LYS A 67 15.40 9.11 20.45
C LYS A 67 14.03 8.45 20.61
N GLY A 68 13.43 8.64 21.79
CA GLY A 68 12.19 8.01 22.19
C GLY A 68 11.00 8.36 21.29
N GLU A 69 10.90 9.61 20.82
CA GLU A 69 9.85 10.02 19.87
C GLU A 69 9.89 9.19 18.57
N ILE A 70 11.08 8.96 18.01
CA ILE A 70 11.25 8.25 16.74
C ILE A 70 10.97 6.76 16.92
N ALA A 71 11.53 6.16 17.99
CA ALA A 71 11.26 4.77 18.33
C ALA A 71 9.77 4.52 18.55
N ALA A 72 9.09 5.39 19.32
CA ALA A 72 7.67 5.26 19.59
C ALA A 72 6.82 5.36 18.32
N ARG A 73 7.13 6.29 17.41
CA ARG A 73 6.38 6.43 16.15
C ARG A 73 6.55 5.24 15.21
N ILE A 74 7.77 4.71 15.06
CA ILE A 74 8.00 3.55 14.18
C ILE A 74 7.41 2.28 14.79
N LEU A 75 7.52 2.07 16.11
CA LEU A 75 6.82 1.00 16.81
C LEU A 75 5.30 1.12 16.66
N ASP A 76 4.75 2.34 16.71
CA ASP A 76 3.33 2.60 16.50
C ASP A 76 2.89 2.31 15.05
N LEU A 77 3.75 2.46 14.04
CA LEU A 77 3.49 1.95 12.68
C LEU A 77 3.51 0.41 12.64
N ALA A 78 4.36 -0.21 13.46
CA ALA A 78 4.42 -1.65 13.63
C ALA A 78 3.25 -2.23 14.45
N GLY A 79 2.38 -1.39 15.03
CA GLY A 79 1.24 -1.82 15.86
C GLY A 79 1.58 -1.99 17.34
N ILE A 80 2.78 -1.58 17.75
CA ILE A 80 3.27 -1.63 19.12
C ILE A 80 3.25 -0.22 19.71
N VAL A 81 2.19 0.10 20.45
CA VAL A 81 2.03 1.43 21.02
C VAL A 81 2.89 1.59 22.27
N THR A 82 3.82 2.56 22.22
CA THR A 82 4.67 2.94 23.34
C THR A 82 4.65 4.46 23.51
N ASN A 83 5.18 4.95 24.63
CA ASN A 83 5.30 6.40 24.86
C ASN A 83 6.77 6.75 25.08
N LYS A 84 7.23 7.85 24.47
CA LYS A 84 8.53 8.43 24.84
C LYS A 84 8.52 8.79 26.32
N ASN A 85 9.66 8.61 26.99
CA ASN A 85 9.81 8.88 28.41
C ASN A 85 11.21 9.40 28.68
N THR A 86 11.32 10.45 29.50
CA THR A 86 12.62 10.92 29.97
C THR A 86 13.25 9.89 30.90
N ILE A 87 14.56 9.73 30.82
CA ILE A 87 15.34 8.89 31.73
C ILE A 87 16.45 9.71 32.40
N PRO A 88 17.05 9.22 33.51
CA PRO A 88 18.17 9.93 34.14
C PRO A 88 19.27 10.26 33.12
N GLY A 89 19.63 11.54 33.03
CA GLY A 89 20.60 12.07 32.06
C GLY A 89 19.98 12.85 30.91
N ASP A 90 18.67 12.78 30.68
CA ASP A 90 17.99 13.64 29.72
C ASP A 90 17.95 15.10 30.22
N ALA A 91 18.38 16.03 29.37
CA ALA A 91 18.36 17.46 29.67
C ALA A 91 16.98 18.10 29.45
N ASP A 92 16.17 17.55 28.52
CA ASP A 92 14.88 18.10 28.13
C ASP A 92 13.89 16.98 27.75
N ALA A 93 12.60 17.17 28.06
CA ALA A 93 11.54 16.21 27.75
C ALA A 93 11.27 16.04 26.25
N SER A 94 11.54 17.06 25.44
CA SER A 94 11.48 17.00 23.97
C SER A 94 12.56 16.09 23.38
N GLU A 95 13.66 15.86 24.10
CA GLU A 95 14.79 15.03 23.70
C GLU A 95 14.84 13.65 24.40
N ALA A 96 13.72 13.23 25.00
CA ALA A 96 13.58 11.98 25.74
C ALA A 96 14.28 10.80 25.05
N SER A 97 15.15 10.11 25.79
CA SER A 97 15.95 8.98 25.31
C SER A 97 15.42 7.61 25.77
N GLY A 98 14.23 7.55 26.34
CA GLY A 98 13.57 6.30 26.70
C GLY A 98 12.22 6.08 26.03
N ILE A 99 11.79 4.81 26.01
CA ILE A 99 10.40 4.42 25.71
C ILE A 99 9.83 3.61 26.86
N ARG A 100 8.64 3.99 27.31
CA ARG A 100 7.90 3.34 28.38
C ARG A 100 6.87 2.39 27.81
N ILE A 101 6.82 1.19 28.38
CA ILE A 101 5.94 0.08 27.99
C ILE A 101 5.20 -0.42 29.22
N GLY A 102 3.94 -0.84 29.04
CA GLY A 102 3.14 -1.45 30.09
C GLY A 102 2.46 -2.73 29.64
N THR A 103 2.33 -3.69 30.55
CA THR A 103 1.71 -5.00 30.32
C THR A 103 0.22 -5.15 30.69
N PRO A 104 -0.49 -4.23 31.40
CA PRO A 104 -1.87 -4.47 31.81
C PRO A 104 -2.80 -4.95 30.70
N TRP A 105 -2.73 -4.33 29.52
CA TRP A 105 -3.67 -4.57 28.44
C TRP A 105 -3.43 -5.84 27.64
N VAL A 106 -2.17 -6.25 27.51
CA VAL A 106 -1.82 -7.53 26.87
C VAL A 106 -2.14 -8.68 27.83
N THR A 107 -1.89 -8.49 29.14
CA THR A 107 -2.28 -9.45 30.17
C THR A 107 -3.80 -9.62 30.28
N GLN A 108 -4.58 -8.54 30.22
CA GLN A 108 -6.04 -8.60 30.19
C GLN A 108 -6.60 -9.33 28.96
N ARG A 109 -5.80 -9.46 27.89
CA ARG A 109 -6.13 -10.21 26.67
C ARG A 109 -5.65 -11.66 26.70
N GLY A 110 -5.23 -12.15 27.87
CA GLY A 110 -4.79 -13.53 28.07
C GLY A 110 -3.31 -13.80 27.73
N MET A 111 -2.53 -12.78 27.35
CA MET A 111 -1.12 -12.97 27.03
C MET A 111 -0.29 -13.26 28.30
N GLY A 112 0.56 -14.28 28.24
CA GLY A 112 1.45 -14.73 29.29
C GLY A 112 2.93 -14.52 28.94
N LYS A 113 3.82 -15.24 29.66
CA LYS A 113 5.28 -15.06 29.55
C LYS A 113 5.84 -15.34 28.16
N ALA A 114 5.28 -16.31 27.43
CA ALA A 114 5.72 -16.65 26.08
C ALA A 114 5.41 -15.50 25.11
N GLU A 115 4.20 -14.95 25.18
CA GLU A 115 3.82 -13.78 24.40
C GLU A 115 4.64 -12.55 24.79
N MET A 116 4.98 -12.36 26.07
CA MET A 116 5.87 -11.28 26.50
C MET A 116 7.26 -11.38 25.87
N ASP A 117 7.82 -12.59 25.76
CA ASP A 117 9.10 -12.79 25.07
C ASP A 117 8.98 -12.51 23.57
N LYS A 118 7.86 -12.88 22.93
CA LYS A 118 7.59 -12.53 21.53
C LYS A 118 7.46 -11.01 21.34
N ILE A 119 6.74 -10.31 22.21
CA ILE A 119 6.65 -8.84 22.20
C ILE A 119 8.05 -8.22 22.35
N ALA A 120 8.89 -8.75 23.25
CA ALA A 120 10.27 -8.29 23.41
C ALA A 120 11.09 -8.46 22.12
N GLU A 121 10.93 -9.58 21.43
CA GLU A 121 11.56 -9.84 20.12
C GLU A 121 11.16 -8.82 19.07
N LEU A 122 9.86 -8.57 18.91
CA LEU A 122 9.32 -7.66 17.90
C LEU A 122 9.75 -6.21 18.17
N ILE A 123 9.73 -5.79 19.44
CA ILE A 123 10.26 -4.47 19.86
C ILE A 123 11.74 -4.37 19.51
N HIS A 124 12.53 -5.37 19.90
CA HIS A 124 13.96 -5.42 19.62
C HIS A 124 14.23 -5.29 18.12
N ARG A 125 13.58 -6.11 17.28
CA ARG A 125 13.77 -6.08 15.82
C ARG A 125 13.49 -4.72 15.21
N ILE A 126 12.44 -4.02 15.63
CA ILE A 126 12.19 -2.66 15.16
C ILE A 126 13.31 -1.72 15.61
N ILE A 127 13.56 -1.61 16.91
CA ILE A 127 14.41 -0.51 17.43
C ILE A 127 15.88 -0.65 17.00
N VAL A 128 16.40 -1.86 16.84
CA VAL A 128 17.79 -2.07 16.39
C VAL A 128 17.97 -1.86 14.88
N ASN A 129 16.88 -1.96 14.09
CA ASN A 129 16.90 -1.70 12.65
C ASN A 129 16.57 -0.24 12.30
N ILE A 130 16.20 0.60 13.27
CA ILE A 130 16.09 2.04 13.04
C ILE A 130 17.49 2.62 12.84
N ARG A 131 17.66 3.35 11.74
CA ARG A 131 18.84 4.18 11.45
C ARG A 131 18.56 5.62 11.86
N PRO A 132 18.95 6.06 13.07
CA PRO A 132 18.78 7.44 13.52
C PRO A 132 19.68 8.41 12.75
N PHE A 133 19.22 9.65 12.63
CA PHE A 133 19.99 10.78 12.11
C PHE A 133 19.43 12.10 12.62
N THR A 134 20.13 13.19 12.38
CA THR A 134 19.69 14.54 12.76
C THR A 134 20.06 15.55 11.68
N TYR A 135 19.25 16.60 11.54
CA TYR A 135 19.61 17.78 10.76
C TYR A 135 19.26 19.04 11.56
N ILE A 136 19.90 20.16 11.24
CA ILE A 136 19.68 21.41 11.95
C ILE A 136 18.38 22.04 11.48
N GLY A 137 17.40 22.13 12.36
CA GLY A 137 16.18 22.92 12.18
C GLY A 137 16.34 24.34 12.73
N LEU A 138 15.28 25.13 12.63
CA LEU A 138 15.27 26.53 13.07
C LEU A 138 15.58 26.71 14.56
N LEU A 139 15.15 25.75 15.39
CA LEU A 139 15.28 25.80 16.86
C LEU A 139 16.34 24.82 17.40
N GLY A 140 17.15 24.22 16.53
CA GLY A 140 18.18 23.25 16.91
C GLY A 140 18.05 21.90 16.19
N PRO A 141 18.77 20.87 16.68
CA PRO A 141 18.79 19.55 16.06
C PRO A 141 17.40 18.90 16.01
N LEU A 142 17.02 18.39 14.84
CA LEU A 142 15.79 17.64 14.63
C LEU A 142 16.12 16.16 14.45
N TRP A 143 15.90 15.41 15.52
CA TRP A 143 16.09 13.96 15.54
C TRP A 143 15.09 13.23 14.63
N ARG A 144 15.59 12.28 13.84
CA ARG A 144 14.83 11.44 12.92
C ARG A 144 15.37 10.03 12.94
N GLY A 145 14.65 9.13 12.27
CA GLY A 145 15.14 7.80 11.99
C GLY A 145 14.35 7.18 10.84
N LYS A 146 14.97 6.21 10.19
CA LYS A 146 14.37 5.43 9.12
C LYS A 146 14.53 3.94 9.38
N ILE A 147 13.68 3.12 8.78
CA ILE A 147 13.71 1.67 8.84
C ILE A 147 13.49 1.10 7.44
N GLU A 148 14.03 -0.09 7.19
CA GLU A 148 13.73 -0.85 5.97
C GLU A 148 12.25 -1.23 5.94
N LEU A 149 11.63 -1.13 4.76
CA LEU A 149 10.20 -1.46 4.62
C LEU A 149 9.94 -2.93 4.92
N GLU A 150 10.84 -3.81 4.46
CA GLU A 150 10.73 -5.25 4.64
C GLU A 150 10.68 -5.62 6.13
N VAL A 151 11.60 -5.07 6.93
CA VAL A 151 11.64 -5.29 8.40
C VAL A 151 10.35 -4.78 9.06
N LEU A 152 9.86 -3.61 8.63
CA LEU A 152 8.63 -3.05 9.18
C LEU A 152 7.41 -3.92 8.86
N GLU A 153 7.25 -4.37 7.61
CA GLU A 153 6.12 -5.20 7.19
C GLU A 153 6.16 -6.61 7.76
N GLU A 154 7.35 -7.22 7.90
CA GLU A 154 7.53 -8.50 8.61
C GLU A 154 7.06 -8.42 10.06
N VAL A 155 7.55 -7.42 10.81
CA VAL A 155 7.12 -7.24 12.20
C VAL A 155 5.63 -6.96 12.27
N LYS A 156 5.07 -6.19 11.33
CA LYS A 156 3.64 -5.91 11.32
C LYS A 156 2.80 -7.19 11.14
N ARG A 157 3.23 -8.09 10.26
CA ARG A 157 2.59 -9.39 10.07
C ARG A 157 2.66 -10.23 11.34
N GLU A 158 3.82 -10.33 11.97
CA GLU A 158 3.99 -11.11 13.20
C GLU A 158 3.25 -10.51 14.40
N VAL A 159 3.08 -9.18 14.45
CA VAL A 159 2.18 -8.52 15.42
C VAL A 159 0.74 -8.92 15.15
N ALA A 160 0.30 -8.94 13.88
CA ALA A 160 -1.04 -9.37 13.50
C ALA A 160 -1.31 -10.84 13.89
N GLU A 161 -0.33 -11.73 13.68
CA GLU A 161 -0.40 -13.14 14.10
C GLU A 161 -0.48 -13.29 15.62
N LEU A 162 0.35 -12.54 16.36
CA LEU A 162 0.36 -12.56 17.82
C LEU A 162 -1.00 -12.15 18.41
N VAL A 163 -1.68 -11.17 17.80
CA VAL A 163 -2.99 -10.71 18.29
C VAL A 163 -4.16 -11.52 17.76
N ALA A 164 -3.99 -12.31 16.70
CA ALA A 164 -5.06 -13.15 16.14
C ALA A 164 -5.56 -14.21 17.14
N GLY A 165 -4.71 -14.64 18.08
CA GLY A 165 -5.07 -15.58 19.16
C GLY A 165 -5.67 -14.91 20.41
N ALA A 166 -5.77 -13.58 20.46
CA ALA A 166 -6.29 -12.87 21.62
C ALA A 166 -7.81 -12.65 21.53
N GLU A 167 -8.52 -12.81 22.63
CA GLU A 167 -9.94 -12.42 22.69
C GLU A 167 -10.10 -10.91 22.48
N VAL A 168 -11.00 -10.52 21.58
CA VAL A 168 -11.28 -9.11 21.29
C VAL A 168 -12.77 -8.83 21.56
N GLU A 169 -13.05 -7.95 22.52
CA GLU A 169 -14.43 -7.50 22.82
C GLU A 169 -15.09 -6.79 21.64
N ILE A 170 -14.30 -6.11 20.81
CA ILE A 170 -14.78 -5.36 19.65
C ILE A 170 -14.19 -6.01 18.40
N PRO A 171 -15.01 -6.63 17.53
CA PRO A 171 -14.50 -7.21 16.29
C PRO A 171 -13.78 -6.11 15.48
N PRO A 172 -12.61 -6.41 14.90
CA PRO A 172 -11.85 -5.44 14.12
C PRO A 172 -12.73 -4.90 12.98
N ARG A 173 -12.71 -3.59 12.73
CA ARG A 173 -13.46 -2.94 11.64
C ARG A 173 -12.81 -3.15 10.25
N GLY A 174 -12.02 -4.21 10.09
CA GLY A 174 -11.19 -4.49 8.92
C GLY A 174 -9.72 -4.06 9.08
N LEU A 175 -8.86 -4.65 8.27
CA LEU A 175 -7.49 -4.20 7.99
C LEU A 175 -7.58 -3.25 6.79
N GLY A 176 -7.12 -2.00 6.92
CA GLY A 176 -7.27 -1.02 5.84
C GLY A 176 -6.87 0.39 6.25
N TYR A 177 -6.65 1.32 5.33
CA TYR A 177 -6.24 2.70 5.67
C TYR A 177 -7.40 3.56 6.21
N PRO A 178 -7.21 4.41 7.24
CA PRO A 178 -5.98 4.71 7.97
C PRO A 178 -5.73 3.79 9.19
N HIS A 179 -6.38 2.64 9.23
CA HIS A 179 -6.20 1.61 10.26
C HIS A 179 -4.93 0.78 10.01
N TYR A 180 -4.64 -0.11 10.95
CA TYR A 180 -3.51 -1.01 10.84
C TYR A 180 -3.68 -1.94 9.63
N TRP A 181 -2.69 -1.93 8.75
CA TRP A 181 -2.62 -2.76 7.56
C TRP A 181 -1.17 -3.19 7.39
N PHE A 182 -0.93 -4.42 6.93
CA PHE A 182 0.41 -4.98 6.70
C PHE A 182 0.45 -5.69 5.34
N LEU A 183 1.63 -5.77 4.74
CA LEU A 183 1.87 -6.53 3.52
C LEU A 183 1.79 -8.04 3.85
N PRO A 184 0.80 -8.78 3.32
CA PRO A 184 0.72 -10.22 3.54
C PRO A 184 1.80 -10.96 2.75
N GLU A 185 2.28 -12.11 3.25
CA GLU A 185 3.15 -13.03 2.49
C GLU A 185 2.42 -13.64 1.30
N ARG A 186 1.15 -14.00 1.50
CA ARG A 186 0.23 -14.39 0.43
C ARG A 186 -1.08 -13.64 0.62
N PRO A 187 -1.59 -12.96 -0.41
CA PRO A 187 -2.85 -12.26 -0.28
C PRO A 187 -3.98 -13.26 0.03
N PRO A 188 -4.95 -12.90 0.90
CA PRO A 188 -6.07 -13.79 1.20
C PRO A 188 -6.88 -14.06 -0.07
N ALA A 189 -7.55 -15.22 -0.10
CA ALA A 189 -8.48 -15.56 -1.17
C ALA A 189 -9.63 -14.53 -1.21
N ARG A 190 -9.79 -13.90 -2.36
CA ARG A 190 -10.76 -12.83 -2.65
C ARG A 190 -11.54 -13.20 -3.91
N GLU A 191 -12.79 -12.75 -3.95
CA GLU A 191 -13.70 -12.98 -5.08
C GLU A 191 -14.01 -11.64 -5.74
N THR A 192 -13.91 -11.55 -7.07
CA THR A 192 -14.36 -10.34 -7.76
C THR A 192 -15.87 -10.21 -7.67
N PRO A 193 -16.44 -8.99 -7.74
CA PRO A 193 -17.90 -8.81 -7.74
C PRO A 193 -18.62 -9.49 -8.93
N LEU A 194 -17.86 -9.94 -9.95
CA LEU A 194 -18.37 -10.62 -11.14
C LEU A 194 -18.25 -12.15 -11.08
N LEU A 195 -17.74 -12.74 -10.01
CA LEU A 195 -17.51 -14.19 -9.94
C LEU A 195 -18.76 -15.03 -10.25
N ALA A 196 -19.94 -14.57 -9.82
CA ALA A 196 -21.20 -15.24 -10.14
C ALA A 196 -21.53 -15.20 -11.65
N GLU A 197 -21.21 -14.12 -12.35
CA GLU A 197 -21.37 -14.02 -13.80
C GLU A 197 -20.37 -14.92 -14.53
N HIS A 198 -19.12 -14.98 -14.06
CA HIS A 198 -18.08 -15.84 -14.64
C HIS A 198 -18.46 -17.32 -14.57
N ARG A 199 -18.95 -17.78 -13.41
CA ARG A 199 -19.49 -19.13 -13.23
C ARG A 199 -20.68 -19.41 -14.16
N ARG A 200 -21.59 -18.44 -14.31
CA ARG A 200 -22.76 -18.56 -15.19
C ARG A 200 -22.36 -18.68 -16.66
N LEU A 201 -21.29 -18.02 -17.07
CA LEU A 201 -20.75 -18.07 -18.43
C LEU A 201 -19.85 -19.29 -18.68
N GLY A 202 -19.64 -20.15 -17.68
CA GLY A 202 -18.84 -21.36 -17.81
C GLY A 202 -17.33 -21.10 -17.87
N ALA A 203 -16.86 -19.98 -17.32
CA ALA A 203 -15.44 -19.67 -17.26
C ALA A 203 -14.66 -20.73 -16.47
N GLU A 204 -13.48 -21.10 -16.97
CA GLU A 204 -12.47 -21.73 -16.12
C GLU A 204 -11.90 -20.66 -15.20
N LEU A 205 -11.82 -20.97 -13.90
CA LEU A 205 -11.39 -20.02 -12.88
C LEU A 205 -10.00 -20.37 -12.39
N ALA A 206 -9.18 -19.35 -12.14
CA ALA A 206 -7.86 -19.50 -11.56
C ALA A 206 -7.65 -18.47 -10.42
N GLU A 207 -6.64 -18.73 -9.60
CA GLU A 207 -6.14 -17.77 -8.62
C GLU A 207 -5.09 -16.86 -9.26
N ASN A 208 -5.23 -15.54 -9.05
CA ASN A 208 -4.31 -14.51 -9.51
C ASN A 208 -4.15 -13.44 -8.42
N ALA A 209 -2.97 -13.35 -7.79
CA ALA A 209 -2.68 -12.41 -6.69
C ALA A 209 -3.73 -12.46 -5.54
N GLY A 210 -4.18 -13.66 -5.19
CA GLY A 210 -5.21 -13.93 -4.20
C GLY A 210 -6.65 -13.75 -4.70
N TRP A 211 -6.88 -13.32 -5.95
CA TRP A 211 -8.23 -13.18 -6.51
C TRP A 211 -8.64 -14.41 -7.33
N THR A 212 -9.89 -14.84 -7.19
CA THR A 212 -10.49 -15.82 -8.11
C THR A 212 -11.00 -15.08 -9.36
N VAL A 213 -10.36 -15.34 -10.50
CA VAL A 213 -10.60 -14.63 -11.77
C VAL A 213 -10.86 -15.63 -12.91
N PRO A 214 -11.50 -15.21 -14.02
CA PRO A 214 -11.64 -16.07 -15.21
C PRO A 214 -10.27 -16.25 -15.88
N LEU A 215 -9.78 -17.48 -15.94
CA LEU A 215 -8.59 -17.85 -16.70
C LEU A 215 -8.86 -17.70 -18.21
N HIS A 216 -9.97 -18.30 -18.64
CA HIS A 216 -10.55 -18.21 -19.98
C HIS A 216 -12.02 -18.70 -19.95
N TYR A 217 -12.83 -18.28 -20.91
CA TYR A 217 -14.21 -18.73 -21.19
C TYR A 217 -14.24 -19.74 -22.35
N HIS A 218 -13.36 -19.57 -23.34
CA HIS A 218 -13.23 -20.41 -24.53
C HIS A 218 -11.75 -20.72 -24.79
N ASP A 219 -11.39 -21.15 -26.02
CA ASP A 219 -9.97 -21.26 -26.38
C ASP A 219 -9.30 -19.88 -26.23
N PRO A 220 -8.24 -19.75 -25.41
CA PRO A 220 -7.52 -18.49 -25.21
C PRO A 220 -7.07 -17.81 -26.51
N LYS A 221 -6.80 -18.58 -27.56
CA LYS A 221 -6.43 -18.04 -28.88
C LYS A 221 -7.60 -17.36 -29.56
N GLU A 222 -8.81 -17.88 -29.42
CA GLU A 222 -10.03 -17.27 -29.97
C GLU A 222 -10.35 -15.97 -29.22
N GLU A 223 -10.21 -15.97 -27.90
CA GLU A 223 -10.37 -14.75 -27.08
C GLU A 223 -9.36 -13.66 -27.46
N LEU A 224 -8.10 -14.04 -27.67
CA LEU A 224 -7.05 -13.15 -28.14
C LEU A 224 -7.35 -12.61 -29.55
N GLU A 225 -7.84 -13.44 -30.45
CA GLU A 225 -8.21 -13.01 -31.80
C GLU A 225 -9.42 -12.07 -31.80
N ASN A 226 -10.41 -12.32 -30.93
CA ASN A 226 -11.50 -11.38 -30.71
C ASN A 226 -11.00 -10.06 -30.09
N ALA A 227 -9.99 -10.09 -29.21
CA ALA A 227 -9.39 -8.85 -28.73
C ALA A 227 -8.72 -8.03 -29.86
N ARG A 228 -8.13 -8.69 -30.85
CA ARG A 228 -7.50 -8.02 -32.01
C ARG A 228 -8.51 -7.46 -33.01
N ASN A 229 -9.60 -8.19 -33.27
CA ASN A 229 -10.51 -7.88 -34.39
C ASN A 229 -11.90 -7.40 -33.95
N GLY A 230 -12.26 -7.60 -32.68
CA GLY A 230 -13.59 -7.40 -32.13
C GLY A 230 -13.59 -6.47 -30.92
N ALA A 231 -14.23 -6.93 -29.85
CA ALA A 231 -14.38 -6.21 -28.58
C ALA A 231 -14.36 -7.21 -27.41
N ALA A 232 -13.17 -7.54 -26.93
CA ALA A 232 -12.96 -8.41 -25.79
C ALA A 232 -13.17 -7.66 -24.47
N LEU A 233 -13.98 -8.22 -23.57
CA LEU A 233 -14.33 -7.68 -22.28
C LEU A 233 -13.64 -8.46 -21.15
N PHE A 234 -12.80 -7.77 -20.40
CA PHE A 234 -12.02 -8.31 -19.29
C PHE A 234 -12.54 -7.81 -17.96
N ASP A 235 -12.63 -8.71 -16.98
CA ASP A 235 -12.75 -8.34 -15.57
C ASP A 235 -11.39 -7.85 -15.07
N LEU A 236 -11.35 -6.63 -14.54
CA LEU A 236 -10.17 -6.03 -13.91
C LEU A 236 -10.39 -5.82 -12.40
N GLY A 237 -11.31 -6.57 -11.80
CA GLY A 237 -11.59 -6.52 -10.37
C GLY A 237 -10.44 -6.98 -9.47
N ASP A 238 -9.41 -7.58 -10.05
CA ASP A 238 -8.16 -7.97 -9.40
C ASP A 238 -7.07 -6.85 -9.38
N MET A 239 -7.29 -5.74 -10.10
CA MET A 239 -6.35 -4.62 -10.15
C MET A 239 -6.29 -3.84 -8.82
N GLY A 240 -5.11 -3.34 -8.46
CA GLY A 240 -4.97 -2.42 -7.35
C GLY A 240 -5.46 -1.02 -7.73
N LEU A 241 -6.46 -0.50 -7.03
CA LEU A 241 -7.00 0.86 -7.26
C LEU A 241 -6.73 1.74 -6.04
N LEU A 242 -5.74 2.62 -6.13
CA LEU A 242 -5.33 3.47 -5.02
C LEU A 242 -5.74 4.93 -5.25
N ALA A 243 -6.51 5.50 -4.33
CA ALA A 243 -6.73 6.94 -4.28
C ALA A 243 -5.58 7.63 -3.55
N ILE A 244 -4.94 8.58 -4.23
CA ILE A 244 -3.86 9.40 -3.68
C ILE A 244 -4.35 10.83 -3.54
N ARG A 245 -4.43 11.33 -2.31
CA ARG A 245 -5.07 12.63 -2.01
C ARG A 245 -4.27 13.45 -0.99
N GLY A 246 -4.34 14.77 -1.12
CA GLY A 246 -3.73 15.72 -0.18
C GLY A 246 -3.08 16.91 -0.89
N GLU A 247 -2.72 17.95 -0.15
CA GLU A 247 -2.08 19.15 -0.72
C GLU A 247 -0.74 18.85 -1.39
N ARG A 248 -0.06 17.78 -0.96
CA ARG A 248 1.22 17.33 -1.48
C ARG A 248 1.12 16.11 -2.40
N ALA A 249 -0.09 15.75 -2.88
CA ALA A 249 -0.25 14.56 -3.73
C ALA A 249 0.52 14.66 -5.06
N THR A 250 0.53 15.83 -5.69
CA THR A 250 1.29 16.07 -6.92
C THR A 250 2.81 15.92 -6.70
N PRO A 251 3.47 16.65 -5.77
CA PRO A 251 4.90 16.48 -5.54
C PRO A 251 5.27 15.09 -4.99
N PHE A 252 4.39 14.46 -4.21
CA PHE A 252 4.57 13.07 -3.76
C PHE A 252 4.68 12.11 -4.95
N LEU A 253 3.68 12.08 -5.84
CA LEU A 253 3.70 11.23 -7.02
C LEU A 253 4.82 11.61 -7.99
N GLN A 254 5.10 12.91 -8.12
CA GLN A 254 6.25 13.38 -8.90
C GLN A 254 7.56 12.78 -8.41
N GLN A 255 7.75 12.52 -7.12
CA GLN A 255 8.98 11.93 -6.62
C GLN A 255 8.91 10.40 -6.49
N ALA A 256 7.72 9.84 -6.33
CA ALA A 256 7.51 8.39 -6.19
C ALA A 256 7.52 7.63 -7.53
N THR A 257 7.31 8.32 -8.66
CA THR A 257 7.19 7.69 -9.98
C THR A 257 8.16 8.28 -10.99
N THR A 258 8.35 7.64 -12.14
CA THR A 258 9.37 8.05 -13.15
C THR A 258 8.89 9.13 -14.13
N ASN A 259 7.60 9.22 -14.44
CA ASN A 259 7.04 10.17 -15.41
C ASN A 259 6.66 11.53 -14.77
N ASP A 260 6.31 12.54 -15.58
CA ASP A 260 6.01 13.92 -15.13
C ASP A 260 4.54 14.11 -14.73
N VAL A 261 4.21 13.71 -13.50
CA VAL A 261 2.88 13.85 -12.91
C VAL A 261 2.46 15.33 -12.76
N ALA A 262 3.41 16.25 -12.64
CA ALA A 262 3.11 17.68 -12.52
C ALA A 262 2.49 18.29 -13.79
N ARG A 263 2.64 17.64 -14.96
CA ARG A 263 2.02 18.06 -16.21
C ARG A 263 0.58 17.59 -16.38
N LEU A 264 0.14 16.58 -15.62
CA LEU A 264 -1.21 16.06 -15.73
C LEU A 264 -2.24 17.10 -15.27
N ARG A 265 -3.20 17.39 -16.15
CA ARG A 265 -4.40 18.18 -15.85
C ARG A 265 -5.57 17.27 -15.47
N PRO A 266 -6.58 17.79 -14.76
CA PRO A 266 -7.82 17.06 -14.53
C PRO A 266 -8.41 16.47 -15.82
N GLY A 267 -8.82 15.20 -15.77
CA GLY A 267 -9.31 14.45 -16.94
C GLY A 267 -8.22 13.78 -17.79
N GLU A 268 -6.94 13.98 -17.45
CA GLU A 268 -5.81 13.32 -18.11
C GLU A 268 -5.31 12.14 -17.29
N LEU A 269 -4.77 11.13 -17.98
CA LEU A 269 -4.06 10.00 -17.37
C LEU A 269 -2.70 9.82 -18.02
N GLN A 270 -1.78 9.15 -17.35
CA GLN A 270 -0.53 8.71 -17.95
C GLN A 270 -0.05 7.40 -17.36
N ARG A 271 0.79 6.69 -18.11
CA ARG A 271 1.56 5.56 -17.60
C ARG A 271 2.87 6.04 -16.98
N SER A 272 3.33 5.34 -15.96
CA SER A 272 4.60 5.61 -15.28
C SER A 272 5.13 4.30 -14.69
N PHE A 273 6.43 4.25 -14.42
CA PHE A 273 6.98 3.23 -13.55
C PHE A 273 7.08 3.73 -12.11
N ILE A 274 7.03 2.78 -11.18
CA ILE A 274 7.45 2.95 -9.79
C ILE A 274 8.70 2.08 -9.61
N LEU A 275 9.78 2.68 -9.12
CA LEU A 275 11.01 1.96 -8.80
C LEU A 275 11.18 1.83 -7.28
N GLY A 276 11.82 0.76 -6.85
CA GLY A 276 12.24 0.55 -5.46
C GLY A 276 13.52 1.31 -5.12
N LYS A 277 14.00 1.13 -3.88
CA LYS A 277 15.25 1.73 -3.37
C LYS A 277 16.50 1.35 -4.18
N ASP A 278 16.48 0.17 -4.77
CA ASP A 278 17.52 -0.44 -5.60
C ASP A 278 17.39 -0.06 -7.08
N GLY A 279 16.38 0.72 -7.46
CA GLY A 279 16.07 1.05 -8.85
C GLY A 279 15.36 -0.07 -9.61
N GLN A 280 15.02 -1.18 -8.96
CA GLN A 280 14.24 -2.26 -9.57
C GLN A 280 12.77 -1.87 -9.72
N LEU A 281 12.14 -2.33 -10.79
CA LEU A 281 10.73 -2.08 -11.07
C LEU A 281 9.85 -2.65 -9.95
N LEU A 282 9.03 -1.80 -9.33
CA LEU A 282 7.94 -2.22 -8.45
C LEU A 282 6.66 -2.51 -9.24
N ASP A 283 6.32 -1.65 -10.19
CA ASP A 283 5.20 -1.86 -11.13
C ASP A 283 5.21 -0.82 -12.27
N ASP A 284 4.54 -1.15 -13.39
CA ASP A 284 4.05 -0.16 -14.34
C ASP A 284 2.62 0.23 -14.00
N VAL A 285 2.36 1.51 -13.77
CA VAL A 285 1.09 2.00 -13.22
C VAL A 285 0.44 3.00 -14.16
N THR A 286 -0.89 3.11 -14.06
CA THR A 286 -1.64 4.20 -14.71
C THR A 286 -2.09 5.20 -13.65
N ILE A 287 -1.82 6.49 -13.87
CA ILE A 287 -2.13 7.58 -12.94
C ILE A 287 -3.14 8.51 -13.59
N LEU A 288 -4.31 8.65 -12.99
CA LEU A 288 -5.39 9.54 -13.41
C LEU A 288 -5.38 10.79 -12.54
N ARG A 289 -5.41 11.97 -13.14
CA ARG A 289 -5.58 13.23 -12.41
C ARG A 289 -7.06 13.60 -12.32
N LEU A 290 -7.63 13.55 -11.12
CA LEU A 290 -9.01 13.99 -10.87
C LEU A 290 -9.08 15.51 -10.66
N GLU A 291 -10.30 16.04 -10.71
CA GLU A 291 -10.59 17.37 -10.19
C GLU A 291 -10.17 17.50 -8.73
N ARG A 292 -9.74 18.70 -8.33
CA ARG A 292 -9.47 18.99 -6.92
C ARG A 292 -10.71 18.75 -6.08
N ASP A 293 -10.51 18.44 -4.81
CA ASP A 293 -11.63 18.33 -3.88
C ASP A 293 -12.16 19.71 -3.48
N LYS A 294 -13.24 19.73 -2.67
CA LYS A 294 -13.88 20.96 -2.21
C LYS A 294 -12.98 21.88 -1.37
N TRP A 295 -11.84 21.39 -0.92
CA TRP A 295 -10.82 22.15 -0.16
C TRP A 295 -9.63 22.53 -1.05
N GLY A 296 -9.72 22.32 -2.37
CA GLY A 296 -8.65 22.63 -3.31
C GLY A 296 -7.48 21.63 -3.30
N ARG A 297 -7.63 20.48 -2.64
CA ARG A 297 -6.56 19.49 -2.55
C ARG A 297 -6.51 18.61 -3.78
N ASP A 298 -5.30 18.21 -4.12
CA ASP A 298 -5.02 17.36 -5.27
C ASP A 298 -5.53 15.93 -5.06
N ARG A 299 -6.05 15.33 -6.14
CA ARG A 299 -6.63 13.98 -6.14
C ARG A 299 -6.20 13.20 -7.37
N TYR A 300 -5.81 11.95 -7.14
CA TYR A 300 -5.45 11.01 -8.18
C TYR A 300 -6.05 9.63 -7.92
N ILE A 301 -6.19 8.84 -8.99
CA ILE A 301 -6.34 7.38 -8.90
C ILE A 301 -5.11 6.78 -9.56
N LEU A 302 -4.48 5.82 -8.88
CA LEU A 302 -3.38 5.03 -9.38
C LEU A 302 -3.86 3.58 -9.54
N MET A 303 -3.69 3.04 -10.74
CA MET A 303 -4.00 1.65 -11.08
C MET A 303 -2.71 0.85 -11.14
N ALA A 304 -2.60 -0.17 -10.30
CA ALA A 304 -1.47 -1.10 -10.22
C ALA A 304 -1.90 -2.49 -10.70
N ASN A 305 -0.97 -3.24 -11.29
CA ASN A 305 -1.23 -4.61 -11.75
C ASN A 305 -1.44 -5.55 -10.55
N PRO A 306 -2.22 -6.65 -10.70
CA PRO A 306 -2.67 -7.47 -9.57
C PRO A 306 -1.52 -8.03 -8.73
N GLU A 307 -0.52 -8.64 -9.39
CA GLU A 307 0.67 -9.24 -8.75
C GLU A 307 1.50 -8.23 -7.94
N ASN A 308 1.35 -6.94 -8.24
CA ASN A 308 2.20 -5.88 -7.68
C ASN A 308 1.42 -4.96 -6.74
N ALA A 309 0.09 -5.09 -6.67
CA ALA A 309 -0.80 -4.14 -6.02
C ALA A 309 -0.49 -3.95 -4.53
N GLU A 310 -0.34 -5.05 -3.77
CA GLU A 310 -0.07 -4.98 -2.33
C GLU A 310 1.31 -4.37 -2.03
N ARG A 311 2.32 -4.71 -2.85
CA ARG A 311 3.69 -4.17 -2.74
C ARG A 311 3.72 -2.69 -3.08
N VAL A 312 3.04 -2.25 -4.14
CA VAL A 312 2.88 -0.81 -4.48
C VAL A 312 2.15 -0.07 -3.37
N LYS A 313 1.08 -0.65 -2.81
CA LYS A 313 0.33 -0.09 -1.68
C LYS A 313 1.22 0.10 -0.46
N ALA A 314 1.97 -0.93 -0.06
CA ALA A 314 2.93 -0.86 1.06
C ALA A 314 4.00 0.22 0.81
N TRP A 315 4.59 0.23 -0.40
CA TRP A 315 5.62 1.19 -0.78
C TRP A 315 5.14 2.63 -0.68
N LEU A 316 4.00 2.96 -1.30
CA LEU A 316 3.48 4.32 -1.30
C LEU A 316 3.04 4.78 0.09
N ARG A 317 2.44 3.90 0.91
CA ARG A 317 2.12 4.20 2.32
C ARG A 317 3.37 4.46 3.14
N GLY A 318 4.38 3.61 3.01
CA GLY A 318 5.65 3.76 3.70
C GLY A 318 6.37 5.08 3.34
N LEU A 319 6.40 5.44 2.04
CA LEU A 319 6.92 6.73 1.60
C LEU A 319 6.12 7.91 2.19
N ALA A 320 4.79 7.80 2.27
CA ALA A 320 3.92 8.83 2.82
C ALA A 320 4.12 9.03 4.33
N ASP A 321 4.33 7.95 5.08
CA ASP A 321 4.63 7.99 6.52
C ASP A 321 5.99 8.65 6.81
N GLY A 322 6.95 8.50 5.88
CA GLY A 322 8.23 9.21 5.90
C GLY A 322 9.31 8.60 6.80
N TYR A 323 9.14 7.35 7.22
CA TYR A 323 10.13 6.59 8.00
C TYR A 323 10.81 5.49 7.19
N ILE A 324 10.44 5.29 5.92
CA ILE A 324 11.07 4.27 5.10
C ILE A 324 12.45 4.74 4.60
N PHE A 325 13.42 3.84 4.70
CA PHE A 325 14.73 3.99 4.09
C PHE A 325 14.69 3.54 2.63
N PHE A 326 14.99 4.46 1.71
CA PHE A 326 14.92 4.18 0.27
C PHE A 326 16.07 4.80 -0.55
N ASP A 327 17.02 5.47 0.10
CA ASP A 327 18.18 6.05 -0.57
C ASP A 327 19.43 5.83 0.28
N GLU A 328 20.29 4.91 -0.17
CA GLU A 328 21.49 4.53 0.57
C GLU A 328 22.52 5.66 0.69
N GLY A 329 22.58 6.52 -0.31
CA GLY A 329 23.54 7.63 -0.34
C GLY A 329 23.02 8.91 0.31
N ASP A 330 21.75 8.96 0.71
CA ASP A 330 21.16 10.12 1.35
C ASP A 330 20.10 9.72 2.40
N ILE A 331 20.55 9.56 3.63
CA ILE A 331 19.66 9.27 4.76
C ILE A 331 18.64 10.40 5.04
N PHE A 332 18.90 11.63 4.59
CA PHE A 332 17.99 12.76 4.77
C PHE A 332 16.87 12.80 3.74
N ARG A 333 17.00 12.04 2.64
CA ARG A 333 16.06 12.05 1.52
C ARG A 333 14.64 11.73 1.98
N LYS A 334 13.66 12.53 1.58
CA LYS A 334 12.25 12.27 1.89
C LYS A 334 11.41 12.59 0.66
N VAL A 335 10.37 11.81 0.45
CA VAL A 335 9.31 12.15 -0.51
C VAL A 335 8.37 13.17 0.14
N GLU A 336 7.94 14.15 -0.64
CA GLU A 336 7.01 15.21 -0.22
C GLU A 336 5.69 14.64 0.31
N GLY A 337 5.16 15.20 1.41
CA GLY A 337 3.94 14.73 2.06
C GLY A 337 3.44 15.75 3.10
N PRO A 338 2.33 15.48 3.83
CA PRO A 338 1.63 14.20 3.92
C PRO A 338 0.67 13.96 2.74
N VAL A 339 0.42 12.69 2.46
CA VAL A 339 -0.60 12.23 1.51
C VAL A 339 -1.39 11.06 2.10
N VAL A 340 -2.62 10.90 1.65
CA VAL A 340 -3.48 9.75 1.93
C VAL A 340 -3.38 8.78 0.77
N VAL A 341 -3.16 7.49 1.08
CA VAL A 341 -3.09 6.37 0.12
C VAL A 341 -4.16 5.33 0.51
N GLU A 342 -5.36 5.49 -0.06
CA GLU A 342 -6.57 4.72 0.25
C GLU A 342 -6.85 3.68 -0.84
N ASP A 343 -7.11 2.42 -0.47
CA ASP A 343 -7.53 1.39 -1.42
C ASP A 343 -9.04 1.55 -1.75
N LEU A 344 -9.36 1.73 -3.03
CA LEU A 344 -10.73 1.95 -3.49
C LEU A 344 -11.57 0.67 -3.59
N MET A 345 -10.96 -0.51 -3.53
CA MET A 345 -11.66 -1.80 -3.50
C MET A 345 -12.01 -2.18 -2.06
N GLU A 346 -11.06 -2.00 -1.13
CA GLU A 346 -11.14 -2.55 0.23
C GLU A 346 -11.43 -1.47 1.29
N ASP A 347 -10.66 -0.37 1.29
CA ASP A 347 -10.70 0.65 2.36
C ASP A 347 -11.84 1.66 2.20
N ALA A 348 -12.17 1.99 0.95
CA ALA A 348 -13.15 3.01 0.66
C ALA A 348 -14.56 2.59 1.11
N ASP A 349 -15.33 3.53 1.65
CA ASP A 349 -16.72 3.30 2.05
C ASP A 349 -17.71 3.70 0.95
N GLY A 350 -18.81 2.94 0.86
CA GLY A 350 -19.99 3.26 0.06
C GLY A 350 -19.69 3.70 -1.38
N ASP A 351 -20.13 4.92 -1.71
CA ASP A 351 -20.09 5.48 -3.06
C ASP A 351 -18.66 5.77 -3.59
N ALA A 352 -17.63 5.70 -2.74
CA ALA A 352 -16.24 5.88 -3.15
C ALA A 352 -15.62 4.59 -3.71
N ARG A 353 -16.19 3.41 -3.39
CA ARG A 353 -15.66 2.14 -3.86
C ARG A 353 -15.66 2.04 -5.38
N ARG A 354 -14.59 1.54 -5.96
CA ARG A 354 -14.48 1.33 -7.41
C ARG A 354 -13.90 -0.04 -7.68
N THR A 355 -14.37 -0.66 -8.74
CA THR A 355 -13.77 -1.78 -9.45
C THR A 355 -13.61 -1.42 -10.92
N ALA A 356 -12.95 -2.25 -11.72
CA ALA A 356 -12.60 -1.94 -13.09
C ALA A 356 -13.02 -3.04 -14.06
N LEU A 357 -13.36 -2.65 -15.29
CA LEU A 357 -13.44 -3.51 -16.47
C LEU A 357 -12.50 -2.97 -17.54
N ALA A 358 -12.11 -3.80 -18.51
CA ALA A 358 -11.50 -3.34 -19.75
C ALA A 358 -12.23 -3.89 -20.96
N LEU A 359 -12.47 -3.02 -21.93
CA LEU A 359 -12.97 -3.36 -23.25
C LEU A 359 -11.85 -3.08 -24.27
N HIS A 360 -11.37 -4.12 -24.94
CA HIS A 360 -10.23 -4.04 -25.85
C HIS A 360 -10.62 -4.51 -27.24
N GLY A 361 -10.17 -3.77 -28.26
CA GLY A 361 -10.31 -4.13 -29.66
C GLY A 361 -11.02 -3.05 -30.47
N PRO A 362 -10.89 -3.09 -31.80
CA PRO A 362 -11.34 -2.01 -32.70
C PRO A 362 -12.84 -1.71 -32.60
N ARG A 363 -13.67 -2.67 -32.15
CA ARG A 363 -15.12 -2.49 -32.00
C ARG A 363 -15.54 -1.97 -30.63
N SER A 364 -14.60 -1.73 -29.72
CA SER A 364 -14.91 -1.29 -28.34
C SER A 364 -15.73 0.00 -28.28
N LEU A 365 -15.40 1.00 -29.11
CA LEU A 365 -16.13 2.27 -29.14
C LEU A 365 -17.56 2.10 -29.70
N GLU A 366 -17.74 1.20 -30.67
CA GLU A 366 -19.07 0.85 -31.22
C GLU A 366 -19.95 0.27 -30.11
N VAL A 367 -19.43 -0.68 -29.34
CA VAL A 367 -20.13 -1.30 -28.21
C VAL A 367 -20.52 -0.26 -27.15
N LEU A 368 -19.58 0.61 -26.75
CA LEU A 368 -19.86 1.66 -25.77
C LEU A 368 -20.94 2.63 -26.26
N ARG A 369 -20.94 2.97 -27.56
CA ARG A 369 -21.95 3.87 -28.15
C ARG A 369 -23.34 3.25 -28.25
N LYS A 370 -23.48 1.92 -28.31
CA LYS A 370 -24.80 1.28 -28.18
C LYS A 370 -25.42 1.48 -26.79
N LEU A 371 -24.59 1.59 -25.76
CA LEU A 371 -25.01 1.85 -24.39
C LEU A 371 -25.17 3.34 -24.06
N ASN A 372 -24.52 4.20 -24.83
CA ASN A 372 -24.64 5.65 -24.78
C ASN A 372 -24.31 6.27 -26.16
N PRO A 373 -25.33 6.53 -26.99
CA PRO A 373 -25.13 7.08 -28.34
C PRO A 373 -24.39 8.42 -28.37
N ASP A 374 -24.53 9.21 -27.30
CA ASP A 374 -23.93 10.54 -27.16
C ASP A 374 -22.53 10.52 -26.54
N LEU A 375 -21.95 9.33 -26.29
CA LEU A 375 -20.64 9.21 -25.66
C LEU A 375 -19.58 9.95 -26.49
N PRO A 376 -18.98 11.03 -25.95
CA PRO A 376 -17.96 11.78 -26.66
C PRO A 376 -16.78 10.89 -27.03
N SER A 377 -16.19 11.13 -28.20
CA SER A 377 -14.91 10.52 -28.53
C SER A 377 -13.87 10.93 -27.50
N LEU A 378 -13.02 9.97 -27.12
CA LEU A 378 -11.97 10.18 -26.16
C LEU A 378 -10.62 10.04 -26.86
N ASP A 379 -9.77 11.05 -26.74
CA ASP A 379 -8.38 10.91 -27.14
C ASP A 379 -7.66 9.92 -26.22
N ASN A 380 -6.54 9.36 -26.68
CA ASN A 380 -5.71 8.54 -25.81
C ASN A 380 -5.22 9.36 -24.61
N ALA A 381 -4.98 8.71 -23.47
CA ALA A 381 -4.53 9.37 -22.24
C ALA A 381 -5.53 10.39 -21.64
N ARG A 382 -6.83 10.15 -21.87
CA ARG A 382 -7.95 10.92 -21.30
C ARG A 382 -8.93 10.01 -20.58
N PHE A 383 -9.71 10.60 -19.68
CA PHE A 383 -10.87 9.97 -19.07
C PHE A 383 -12.02 10.95 -18.87
N GLN A 384 -13.24 10.44 -18.84
CA GLN A 384 -14.44 11.23 -18.56
C GLN A 384 -15.47 10.42 -17.78
N LYS A 385 -16.37 11.10 -17.07
CA LYS A 385 -17.56 10.45 -16.50
C LYS A 385 -18.60 10.29 -17.60
N ALA A 386 -19.24 9.13 -17.64
CA ALA A 386 -20.34 8.87 -18.56
C ALA A 386 -21.31 7.85 -17.94
N LYS A 387 -22.55 7.90 -18.42
CA LYS A 387 -23.56 6.89 -18.11
C LYS A 387 -23.59 5.87 -19.24
N LEU A 388 -23.43 4.58 -18.95
CA LEU A 388 -23.42 3.49 -19.92
C LEU A 388 -24.53 2.51 -19.54
N GLY A 389 -25.57 2.37 -20.38
CA GLY A 389 -26.68 1.45 -20.09
C GLY A 389 -27.39 1.78 -18.77
N GLY A 390 -27.40 3.06 -18.40
CA GLY A 390 -27.96 3.54 -17.14
C GLY A 390 -27.05 3.43 -15.91
N THR A 391 -25.82 2.94 -16.03
CA THR A 391 -24.82 2.84 -14.94
C THR A 391 -23.79 3.96 -15.05
N GLU A 392 -23.45 4.60 -13.93
CA GLU A 392 -22.41 5.63 -13.88
C GLU A 392 -21.01 5.00 -13.92
N ALA A 393 -20.15 5.46 -14.82
CA ALA A 393 -18.78 4.99 -14.96
C ALA A 393 -17.80 6.13 -15.24
N VAL A 394 -16.55 5.95 -14.85
CA VAL A 394 -15.43 6.71 -15.40
C VAL A 394 -14.88 5.90 -16.57
N VAL A 395 -14.96 6.45 -17.78
CA VAL A 395 -14.46 5.85 -19.02
C VAL A 395 -13.10 6.43 -19.32
N LEU A 396 -12.08 5.59 -19.36
CA LEU A 396 -10.71 5.94 -19.68
C LEU A 396 -10.34 5.35 -21.05
N ARG A 397 -9.50 6.04 -21.82
CA ARG A 397 -8.85 5.46 -22.99
C ARG A 397 -7.36 5.31 -22.70
N ASN A 398 -6.93 4.07 -22.54
CA ASN A 398 -5.60 3.70 -22.08
C ASN A 398 -5.09 2.49 -22.87
N GLY A 399 -4.55 2.77 -24.06
CA GLY A 399 -3.93 1.78 -24.94
C GLY A 399 -2.65 1.18 -24.34
N TYR A 400 -2.35 -0.08 -24.68
CA TYR A 400 -1.01 -0.62 -24.44
C TYR A 400 -0.01 -0.03 -25.44
N ARG A 401 -0.47 0.22 -26.67
CA ARG A 401 0.25 0.94 -27.72
C ARG A 401 -0.54 2.14 -28.21
N GLU A 402 0.14 3.02 -28.92
CA GLU A 402 -0.51 4.08 -29.67
C GLU A 402 -1.45 3.49 -30.73
N GLY A 403 -2.67 4.03 -30.82
CA GLY A 403 -3.71 3.54 -31.72
C GLY A 403 -4.65 2.49 -31.13
N ASP A 404 -4.30 1.85 -30.02
CA ASP A 404 -5.15 0.84 -29.39
C ASP A 404 -6.55 1.39 -29.04
N ALA A 405 -7.57 0.61 -29.38
CA ALA A 405 -8.94 0.82 -28.94
C ALA A 405 -9.17 0.08 -27.62
N ARG A 406 -8.51 0.54 -26.56
CA ARG A 406 -8.64 -0.01 -25.21
C ARG A 406 -9.27 1.00 -24.27
N PHE A 407 -10.42 0.65 -23.72
CA PHE A 407 -11.17 1.44 -22.76
C PHE A 407 -11.21 0.74 -21.41
N GLU A 408 -10.87 1.45 -20.35
CA GLU A 408 -11.04 0.98 -18.97
C GLU A 408 -12.25 1.68 -18.36
N LEU A 409 -13.05 0.95 -17.58
CA LEU A 409 -14.29 1.44 -16.99
C LEU A 409 -14.21 1.31 -15.47
N LEU A 410 -14.03 2.42 -14.76
CA LEU A 410 -14.13 2.41 -13.29
C LEU A 410 -15.60 2.59 -12.91
N VAL A 411 -16.14 1.61 -12.19
CA VAL A 411 -17.55 1.52 -11.81
C VAL A 411 -17.66 1.11 -10.36
N ARG A 412 -18.80 1.39 -9.72
CA ARG A 412 -19.04 0.89 -8.37
C ARG A 412 -19.19 -0.65 -8.38
N PRO A 413 -18.65 -1.37 -7.37
CA PRO A 413 -18.78 -2.83 -7.29
C PRO A 413 -20.22 -3.36 -7.32
N ASP A 414 -21.19 -2.62 -6.78
CA ASP A 414 -22.60 -3.01 -6.78
C ASP A 414 -23.31 -2.84 -8.14
N GLU A 415 -22.74 -2.06 -9.05
CA GLU A 415 -23.29 -1.82 -10.39
C GLU A 415 -22.55 -2.56 -11.51
N VAL A 416 -21.38 -3.15 -11.23
CA VAL A 416 -20.50 -3.75 -12.26
C VAL A 416 -21.16 -4.92 -12.99
N ALA A 417 -21.91 -5.78 -12.29
CA ALA A 417 -22.61 -6.91 -12.92
C ALA A 417 -23.69 -6.46 -13.91
N LYS A 418 -24.36 -5.34 -13.63
CA LYS A 418 -25.32 -4.74 -14.55
C LYS A 418 -24.62 -4.22 -15.81
N LEU A 419 -23.50 -3.50 -15.64
CA LEU A 419 -22.73 -2.97 -16.76
C LEU A 419 -22.10 -4.09 -17.60
N TRP A 420 -21.55 -5.12 -16.96
CA TRP A 420 -21.00 -6.31 -17.62
C TRP A 420 -22.01 -6.95 -18.56
N ARG A 421 -23.22 -7.27 -18.07
CA ARG A 421 -24.29 -7.85 -18.90
C ARG A 421 -24.72 -6.94 -20.04
N ALA A 422 -24.79 -5.63 -19.80
CA ALA A 422 -25.14 -4.66 -20.85
C ALA A 422 -24.09 -4.62 -21.97
N LEU A 423 -22.79 -4.68 -21.63
CA LEU A 423 -21.71 -4.73 -22.61
C LEU A 423 -21.75 -6.00 -23.45
N LEU A 424 -22.01 -7.16 -22.82
CA LEU A 424 -22.20 -8.42 -23.55
C LEU A 424 -23.39 -8.35 -24.52
N GLN A 425 -24.53 -7.82 -24.08
CA GLN A 425 -25.70 -7.61 -24.94
C GLN A 425 -25.46 -6.64 -26.10
N ALA A 426 -24.55 -5.67 -25.91
CA ALA A 426 -24.15 -4.72 -26.95
C ALA A 426 -23.13 -5.32 -27.96
N GLY A 427 -22.67 -6.54 -27.74
CA GLY A 427 -21.78 -7.28 -28.64
C GLY A 427 -20.32 -7.31 -28.23
N ALA A 428 -19.99 -7.04 -26.95
CA ALA A 428 -18.71 -7.46 -26.40
C ALA A 428 -18.72 -8.97 -26.12
N GLU A 429 -17.55 -9.59 -26.16
CA GLU A 429 -17.38 -11.01 -25.78
C GLU A 429 -16.42 -11.11 -24.59
N PRO A 430 -16.69 -11.97 -23.61
CA PRO A 430 -15.86 -12.08 -22.43
C PRO A 430 -14.51 -12.73 -22.78
N ALA A 431 -13.45 -12.27 -22.13
CA ALA A 431 -12.11 -12.84 -22.27
C ALA A 431 -11.41 -12.92 -20.91
N GLY A 432 -10.55 -13.92 -20.76
CA GLY A 432 -9.87 -14.26 -19.51
C GLY A 432 -8.45 -13.72 -19.38
N LEU A 433 -7.84 -14.09 -18.27
CA LEU A 433 -6.49 -13.70 -17.86
C LEU A 433 -5.43 -14.06 -18.91
N GLU A 434 -5.53 -15.20 -19.58
CA GLU A 434 -4.52 -15.64 -20.54
C GLU A 434 -4.45 -14.73 -21.77
N ALA A 435 -5.61 -14.40 -22.35
CA ALA A 435 -5.70 -13.44 -23.45
C ALA A 435 -5.21 -12.04 -23.03
N ARG A 436 -5.55 -11.59 -21.81
CA ARG A 436 -5.05 -10.32 -21.24
C ARG A 436 -3.53 -10.30 -21.15
N ASN A 437 -2.93 -11.37 -20.65
CA ASN A 437 -1.49 -11.48 -20.49
C ASN A 437 -0.78 -11.55 -21.85
N ALA A 438 -1.36 -12.25 -22.83
CA ALA A 438 -0.84 -12.30 -24.19
C ALA A 438 -0.81 -10.89 -24.84
N LEU A 439 -1.89 -10.11 -24.73
CA LEU A 439 -1.93 -8.72 -25.23
C LEU A 439 -0.85 -7.84 -24.58
N ARG A 440 -0.63 -8.00 -23.27
CA ARG A 440 0.42 -7.26 -22.55
C ARG A 440 1.82 -7.66 -23.02
N ALA A 441 2.06 -8.97 -23.16
CA ALA A 441 3.33 -9.50 -23.64
C ALA A 441 3.63 -9.03 -25.08
N GLU A 442 2.63 -9.04 -25.96
CA GLU A 442 2.76 -8.50 -27.32
C GLU A 442 3.21 -7.04 -27.29
N ALA A 443 2.62 -6.22 -26.40
CA ALA A 443 2.98 -4.82 -26.22
C ALA A 443 4.36 -4.59 -25.57
N GLY A 444 5.10 -5.65 -25.23
CA GLY A 444 6.42 -5.58 -24.59
C GLY A 444 6.37 -5.08 -23.16
N LEU A 445 5.19 -5.06 -22.53
CA LEU A 445 5.04 -4.55 -21.16
C LEU A 445 5.64 -5.54 -20.16
N PRO A 446 6.32 -5.05 -19.11
CA PRO A 446 6.83 -5.92 -18.07
C PRO A 446 5.73 -6.81 -17.49
N LEU A 447 6.04 -8.09 -17.43
CA LEU A 447 5.28 -9.12 -16.74
C LEU A 447 6.30 -9.94 -15.97
N TYR A 448 6.14 -10.00 -14.66
CA TYR A 448 6.98 -10.81 -13.79
C TYR A 448 6.16 -11.23 -12.57
N ARG A 449 6.48 -12.40 -12.03
CA ARG A 449 5.85 -12.95 -10.83
C ARG A 449 6.70 -12.69 -9.60
N GLU A 450 6.11 -12.92 -8.43
CA GLU A 450 6.86 -12.92 -7.18
C GLU A 450 8.03 -13.93 -7.26
N GLY A 451 9.21 -13.49 -6.81
CA GLY A 451 10.45 -14.28 -6.88
C GLY A 451 11.19 -14.24 -8.21
N GLU A 452 10.58 -13.72 -9.29
CA GLU A 452 11.28 -13.53 -10.57
C GLU A 452 12.15 -12.26 -10.55
N PRO A 453 13.30 -12.25 -11.26
CA PRO A 453 14.11 -11.05 -11.40
C PRO A 453 13.33 -9.91 -12.04
N ARG A 454 13.39 -8.73 -11.41
CA ARG A 454 12.72 -7.52 -11.89
C ARG A 454 13.71 -6.66 -12.68
N PRO A 455 13.34 -6.14 -13.86
CA PRO A 455 14.22 -5.23 -14.59
C PRO A 455 14.43 -3.95 -13.77
N ASP A 456 15.61 -3.36 -13.87
CA ASP A 456 15.88 -2.04 -13.30
C ASP A 456 15.47 -0.91 -14.26
N GLY A 457 15.50 0.32 -13.75
CA GLY A 457 15.13 1.51 -14.53
C GLY A 457 15.92 1.67 -15.82
N LEU A 458 17.23 1.42 -15.80
CA LEU A 458 18.12 1.54 -16.96
C LEU A 458 17.80 0.49 -18.01
N THR A 459 17.56 -0.76 -17.60
CA THR A 459 17.13 -1.84 -18.50
C THR A 459 15.82 -1.47 -19.19
N LEU A 460 14.83 -0.96 -18.44
CA LEU A 460 13.56 -0.52 -19.01
C LEU A 460 13.73 0.65 -19.99
N TYR A 461 14.55 1.64 -19.62
CA TYR A 461 14.85 2.80 -20.46
C TYR A 461 15.45 2.36 -21.81
N GLN A 462 16.42 1.44 -21.77
CA GLN A 462 17.08 0.89 -22.95
C GLN A 462 16.18 -0.05 -23.76
N ALA A 463 15.21 -0.71 -23.13
CA ALA A 463 14.24 -1.61 -23.76
C ALA A 463 13.09 -0.90 -24.50
N GLY A 464 13.21 0.41 -24.76
CA GLY A 464 12.23 1.18 -25.53
C GLY A 464 11.18 1.91 -24.69
N TRP A 465 11.27 1.87 -23.35
CA TRP A 465 10.33 2.56 -22.46
C TRP A 465 10.80 3.95 -22.00
N ALA A 466 11.77 4.55 -22.68
CA ALA A 466 12.31 5.87 -22.36
C ALA A 466 11.23 6.97 -22.22
N SER A 467 10.14 6.88 -22.97
CA SER A 467 9.01 7.83 -22.89
C SER A 467 8.27 7.84 -21.54
N LEU A 468 8.45 6.80 -20.72
CA LEU A 468 7.89 6.71 -19.37
C LEU A 468 8.85 7.23 -18.28
N PHE A 469 10.01 7.78 -18.68
CA PHE A 469 10.98 8.40 -17.79
C PHE A 469 11.14 9.88 -18.11
N HIS A 470 10.74 10.77 -17.19
CA HIS A 470 11.02 12.19 -17.31
C HIS A 470 12.33 12.54 -16.58
N LEU A 471 13.47 12.27 -17.20
CA LEU A 471 14.81 12.48 -16.62
C LEU A 471 15.15 13.92 -16.18
N PRO A 472 14.57 15.00 -16.76
CA PRO A 472 14.76 16.36 -16.26
C PRO A 472 14.21 16.62 -14.86
N LYS A 473 13.42 15.70 -14.29
CA LYS A 473 12.97 15.80 -12.89
C LYS A 473 14.17 15.93 -11.97
N LEU A 474 14.09 16.88 -11.04
CA LEU A 474 15.13 17.07 -10.02
C LEU A 474 15.41 15.77 -9.26
N TYR A 475 14.35 15.05 -8.90
CA TYR A 475 14.43 13.78 -8.21
C TYR A 475 13.25 12.87 -8.49
N PHE A 476 13.50 11.56 -8.51
CA PHE A 476 12.53 10.51 -8.22
C PHE A 476 13.23 9.30 -7.59
N VAL A 477 12.48 8.47 -6.87
CA VAL A 477 13.00 7.24 -6.25
C VAL A 477 13.61 6.31 -7.32
N GLY A 478 14.80 5.77 -7.05
CA GLY A 478 15.49 4.87 -7.98
C GLY A 478 16.25 5.59 -9.11
N GLN A 479 16.21 6.93 -9.17
CA GLN A 479 16.85 7.71 -10.23
C GLN A 479 18.36 7.48 -10.39
N LYS A 480 19.07 7.08 -9.33
CA LYS A 480 20.52 6.78 -9.37
C LYS A 480 20.86 5.73 -10.43
N ASN A 481 19.99 4.74 -10.61
CA ASN A 481 20.16 3.69 -11.61
C ASN A 481 20.19 4.24 -13.06
N LEU A 482 19.68 5.46 -13.28
CA LEU A 482 19.60 6.13 -14.59
C LEU A 482 20.66 7.22 -14.79
N GLU A 483 21.59 7.44 -13.87
CA GLU A 483 22.56 8.55 -13.94
C GLU A 483 23.37 8.58 -15.25
N SER A 484 23.72 7.41 -15.79
CA SER A 484 24.49 7.29 -17.04
C SER A 484 23.77 7.79 -18.29
N VAL A 485 22.43 7.92 -18.24
CA VAL A 485 21.59 8.37 -19.36
C VAL A 485 20.88 9.69 -19.06
N ARG A 486 21.16 10.33 -17.92
CA ARG A 486 20.61 11.65 -17.60
C ARG A 486 21.34 12.75 -18.39
N PRO A 487 20.60 13.74 -18.90
CA PRO A 487 21.15 14.84 -19.68
C PRO A 487 21.99 15.81 -18.85
#